data_AF-A0A1I1R1D6-F1
#
_entry.id   AF-A0A1I1R1D6-F1
#
_cell.length_a   1.000
_cell.length_b   1.000
_cell.length_c   1.000
_cell.angle_alpha   90.00
_cell.angle_beta   90.00
_cell.angle_gamma   90.00
#
_symmetry.space_group_name_H-M   'P 1'
#
loop_
_entity.id
_entity.type
_entity.pdbx_description
1 polymer ?
#
loop_
_entity_poly.entity_id
_entity_poly.type
_entity_poly.pdbx_seq_one_letter_code
_entity_poly.pdbx_strand_id
1 'polypeptide(L)'
;MLNVLDPSNAKAAHAQGMTGAGVAVGVVDTDFDVSDPQLAGRISKTVYSSGGANGNMHGAEVAQALAGSTLGIAPGVFVQAAAAGTTGNSLLLSSQIYQDLFAKGVRIFNQSNG
;
A
#
# COMPACT_ATOMS: atom_id res chain seq x y z
N MET A 1 26.43 -9.94 -10.40
CA MET A 1 25.68 -9.16 -11.40
C MET A 1 24.27 -8.90 -10.85
N LEU A 2 23.72 -7.72 -11.08
CA LEU A 2 22.33 -7.37 -10.72
C LEU A 2 21.37 -8.20 -11.59
N ASN A 3 20.35 -8.84 -11.00
CA ASN A 3 19.30 -9.48 -11.76
C ASN A 3 18.30 -8.41 -12.25
N VAL A 4 18.33 -8.07 -13.53
CA VAL A 4 17.43 -7.04 -14.09
C VAL A 4 15.95 -7.40 -14.03
N LEU A 5 15.62 -8.70 -13.91
CA LEU A 5 14.25 -9.20 -13.76
C LEU A 5 13.79 -9.31 -12.29
N ASP A 6 14.69 -9.04 -11.35
CA ASP A 6 14.42 -8.98 -9.91
C ASP A 6 15.47 -8.08 -9.23
N PRO A 7 15.43 -6.76 -9.51
CA PRO A 7 16.49 -5.85 -9.08
C PRO A 7 16.54 -5.65 -7.55
N SER A 8 15.45 -5.96 -6.85
CA SER A 8 15.33 -5.92 -5.39
C SER A 8 15.63 -7.26 -4.72
N ASN A 9 15.88 -8.32 -5.50
CA ASN A 9 16.11 -9.68 -5.01
C ASN A 9 14.93 -10.24 -4.18
N ALA A 10 13.70 -9.83 -4.52
CA ALA A 10 12.48 -10.23 -3.83
C ALA A 10 12.21 -11.73 -3.97
N LYS A 11 12.53 -12.34 -5.12
CA LYS A 11 12.31 -13.78 -5.35
C LYS A 11 13.18 -14.63 -4.42
N ALA A 12 14.41 -14.20 -4.14
CA ALA A 12 15.27 -14.89 -3.19
C ALA A 12 14.72 -14.85 -1.76
N ALA A 13 14.15 -13.72 -1.35
CA ALA A 13 13.45 -13.60 -0.06
C ALA A 13 12.20 -14.49 -0.02
N HIS A 14 11.40 -14.50 -1.08
CA HIS A 14 10.21 -15.37 -1.18
C HIS A 14 10.57 -16.86 -1.13
N ALA A 15 11.68 -17.27 -1.76
CA ALA A 15 12.18 -18.65 -1.68
C ALA A 15 12.58 -19.07 -0.26
N GLN A 16 12.86 -18.11 0.63
CA GLN A 16 13.08 -18.32 2.06
C GLN A 16 11.80 -18.18 2.90
N GLY A 17 10.63 -18.05 2.27
CA GLY A 17 9.35 -17.86 2.94
C GLY A 17 9.08 -16.43 3.42
N MET A 18 9.95 -15.47 3.08
CA MET A 18 9.79 -14.08 3.50
C MET A 18 8.86 -13.32 2.55
N THR A 19 7.56 -13.39 2.82
CA THR A 19 6.53 -12.70 2.02
C THR A 19 5.97 -11.45 2.69
N GLY A 20 6.33 -11.19 3.95
CA GLY A 20 5.71 -10.17 4.79
C GLY A 20 4.45 -10.64 5.54
N ALA A 21 4.16 -11.95 5.54
CA ALA A 21 3.07 -12.52 6.33
C ALA A 21 3.13 -12.08 7.81
N GLY A 22 1.99 -11.64 8.35
CA GLY A 22 1.88 -11.13 9.71
C GLY A 22 2.29 -9.65 9.89
N VAL A 23 2.73 -8.98 8.82
CA VAL A 23 3.08 -7.56 8.83
C VAL A 23 1.94 -6.71 8.25
N ALA A 24 1.62 -5.61 8.92
CA ALA A 24 0.74 -4.56 8.40
C ALA A 24 1.55 -3.37 7.87
N VAL A 25 1.27 -2.96 6.64
CA VAL A 25 1.89 -1.78 6.01
C VAL A 25 0.82 -0.74 5.72
N GLY A 26 1.07 0.51 6.10
CA GLY A 26 0.19 1.63 5.82
C GLY A 26 0.55 2.28 4.49
N VAL A 27 -0.42 2.45 3.60
CA VAL A 27 -0.21 3.17 2.34
C VAL A 27 -1.10 4.42 2.36
N VAL A 28 -0.47 5.60 2.33
CA VAL A 28 -1.17 6.90 2.35
C VAL A 28 -1.11 7.48 0.95
N ASP A 29 -2.24 7.49 0.26
CA ASP A 29 -2.32 7.89 -1.15
C ASP A 29 -3.70 8.45 -1.51
N THR A 30 -4.01 8.57 -2.82
CA THR A 30 -5.25 9.13 -3.37
C THR A 30 -6.49 8.33 -2.94
N ASP A 31 -6.91 7.36 -3.74
CA ASP A 31 -7.95 6.38 -3.47
C ASP A 31 -7.42 4.97 -3.78
N PHE A 32 -8.16 3.95 -3.37
CA PHE A 32 -7.79 2.54 -3.51
C PHE A 32 -8.99 1.70 -3.91
N ASP A 33 -8.74 0.69 -4.73
CA ASP A 33 -9.69 -0.37 -5.04
C ASP A 33 -9.46 -1.57 -4.11
N VAL A 34 -10.34 -1.74 -3.12
CA VAL A 34 -10.29 -2.89 -2.20
C VAL A 34 -10.87 -4.18 -2.82
N SER A 35 -11.50 -4.08 -3.99
CA SER A 35 -12.02 -5.22 -4.73
C SER A 35 -11.00 -5.82 -5.70
N ASP A 36 -9.81 -5.20 -5.82
CA ASP A 36 -8.74 -5.66 -6.68
C ASP A 36 -8.31 -7.10 -6.33
N PRO A 37 -8.38 -8.05 -7.29
CA PRO A 37 -7.99 -9.43 -7.07
C PRO A 37 -6.52 -9.60 -6.69
N GLN A 38 -5.63 -8.67 -7.05
CA GLN A 38 -4.22 -8.70 -6.64
C GLN A 38 -4.05 -8.54 -5.12
N LEU A 39 -5.06 -8.00 -4.43
CA LEU A 39 -5.03 -7.69 -2.99
C LEU A 39 -6.18 -8.35 -2.21
N ALA A 40 -6.93 -9.27 -2.83
CA ALA A 40 -8.12 -9.89 -2.24
C ALA A 40 -7.88 -10.40 -0.81
N GLY A 41 -8.67 -9.88 0.13
CA GLY A 41 -8.60 -10.23 1.56
C GLY A 41 -7.38 -9.69 2.32
N ARG A 42 -6.50 -8.91 1.67
CA ARG A 42 -5.25 -8.38 2.23
C ARG A 42 -5.15 -6.86 2.16
N ILE A 43 -6.27 -6.18 1.94
CA ILE A 43 -6.35 -4.72 1.99
C ILE A 43 -7.61 -4.28 2.73
N SER A 44 -7.49 -3.23 3.52
CA SER A 44 -8.60 -2.43 4.03
C SER A 44 -8.41 -0.97 3.61
N LYS A 45 -9.51 -0.21 3.52
CA LYS A 45 -9.47 1.22 3.19
C LYS A 45 -10.13 2.04 4.28
N THR A 46 -9.52 3.17 4.63
CA THR A 46 -10.14 4.25 5.42
C THR A 46 -10.08 5.53 4.61
N VAL A 47 -11.23 6.20 4.45
CA VAL A 47 -11.36 7.45 3.69
C VAL A 47 -11.30 8.62 4.66
N TYR A 48 -10.37 9.54 4.45
CA TYR A 48 -10.11 10.69 5.34
C TYR A 48 -10.65 12.02 4.80
N SER A 49 -11.03 12.08 3.52
CA SER A 49 -11.65 13.24 2.90
C SER A 49 -12.61 12.81 1.78
N SER A 50 -13.50 13.71 1.35
CA SER A 50 -14.34 13.46 0.17
C SER A 50 -13.50 13.22 -1.10
N GLY A 51 -12.31 13.82 -1.17
CA GLY A 51 -11.36 13.58 -2.25
C GLY A 51 -10.68 12.21 -2.19
N GLY A 52 -10.81 11.47 -1.09
CA GLY A 52 -10.22 10.13 -0.90
C GLY A 52 -11.13 8.98 -1.35
N ALA A 53 -12.31 9.27 -1.88
CA ALA A 53 -13.21 8.29 -2.49
C ALA A 53 -13.55 8.74 -3.93
N ASN A 54 -12.52 9.06 -4.71
CA ASN A 54 -12.64 9.69 -6.02
C ASN A 54 -12.36 8.73 -7.20
N GLY A 55 -12.07 7.46 -6.94
CA GLY A 55 -11.75 6.47 -7.97
C GLY A 55 -10.39 6.67 -8.65
N ASN A 56 -9.53 7.53 -8.12
CA ASN A 56 -8.17 7.68 -8.61
C ASN A 56 -7.36 6.40 -8.35
N MET A 57 -6.67 5.91 -9.38
CA MET A 57 -5.98 4.60 -9.33
C MET A 57 -4.57 4.63 -8.75
N HIS A 58 -3.98 5.81 -8.51
CA HIS A 58 -2.58 5.92 -8.10
C HIS A 58 -2.30 5.14 -6.79
N GLY A 59 -3.16 5.29 -5.78
CA GLY A 59 -3.04 4.52 -4.54
C GLY A 59 -3.18 3.01 -4.75
N ALA A 60 -4.06 2.57 -5.63
CA ALA A 60 -4.22 1.15 -5.98
C ALA A 60 -2.96 0.58 -6.64
N GLU A 61 -2.36 1.30 -7.59
CA GLU A 61 -1.11 0.90 -8.27
C GLU A 61 0.06 0.80 -7.28
N VAL A 62 0.18 1.77 -6.37
CA VAL A 62 1.18 1.73 -5.29
C VAL A 62 0.96 0.52 -4.37
N ALA A 63 -0.29 0.22 -4.01
CA ALA A 63 -0.62 -0.94 -3.18
C ALA A 63 -0.31 -2.27 -3.91
N GLN A 64 -0.55 -2.36 -5.22
CA GLN A 64 -0.18 -3.52 -6.03
C GLN A 64 1.34 -3.71 -6.13
N ALA A 65 2.10 -2.64 -6.34
CA ALA A 65 3.57 -2.71 -6.39
C ALA A 65 4.15 -3.21 -5.06
N LEU A 66 3.53 -2.82 -3.94
CA LEU A 66 3.90 -3.31 -2.62
C LEU A 66 3.49 -4.77 -2.39
N ALA A 67 2.21 -5.10 -2.59
CA ALA A 67 1.57 -6.30 -2.02
C ALA A 67 0.75 -7.13 -3.03
N GLY A 68 0.80 -6.81 -4.32
CA GLY A 68 0.11 -7.56 -5.35
C GLY A 68 0.55 -9.03 -5.38
N SER A 69 -0.40 -9.94 -5.54
CA SER A 69 -0.14 -11.39 -5.48
C SER A 69 0.79 -11.90 -6.60
N THR A 70 0.88 -11.19 -7.72
CA THR A 70 1.67 -11.62 -8.88
C THR A 70 3.06 -10.98 -8.92
N LEU A 71 3.16 -9.65 -8.72
CA LEU A 71 4.39 -8.88 -8.90
C LEU A 71 4.77 -8.02 -7.68
N GLY A 72 4.01 -8.08 -6.60
CA GLY A 72 4.29 -7.29 -5.40
C GLY A 72 5.57 -7.73 -4.71
N ILE A 73 6.27 -6.78 -4.09
CA ILE A 73 7.49 -7.05 -3.32
C ILE A 73 7.22 -7.94 -2.11
N ALA A 74 6.13 -7.68 -1.39
CA ALA A 74 5.77 -8.37 -0.16
C ALA A 74 4.30 -8.87 -0.22
N PRO A 75 4.01 -9.93 -0.98
CA PRO A 75 2.64 -10.37 -1.26
C PRO A 75 1.89 -10.92 -0.03
N GLY A 76 2.58 -11.15 1.10
CA GLY A 76 1.99 -11.64 2.34
C GLY A 76 1.54 -10.56 3.32
N VAL A 77 1.87 -9.29 3.08
CA VAL A 77 1.47 -8.20 4.00
C VAL A 77 -0.02 -7.94 3.94
N PHE A 78 -0.55 -7.38 5.03
CA PHE A 78 -1.86 -6.74 5.04
C PHE A 78 -1.69 -5.22 4.81
N VAL A 79 -2.38 -4.67 3.81
CA VAL A 79 -2.35 -3.25 3.47
C VAL A 79 -3.44 -2.50 4.22
N GLN A 80 -3.04 -1.56 5.07
CA GLN A 80 -3.94 -0.57 5.67
C GLN A 80 -3.92 0.68 4.78
N ALA A 81 -4.84 0.77 3.84
CA ALA A 81 -4.89 1.88 2.90
C ALA A 81 -5.60 3.10 3.53
N ALA A 82 -4.90 4.22 3.54
CA ALA A 82 -5.41 5.51 3.97
C ALA A 82 -5.64 6.38 2.73
N ALA A 83 -6.90 6.46 2.32
CA ALA A 83 -7.34 7.30 1.23
C ALA A 83 -7.40 8.75 1.72
N ALA A 84 -6.27 9.44 1.60
CA ALA A 84 -6.11 10.83 2.02
C ALA A 84 -6.95 11.74 1.12
N GLY A 85 -7.02 11.39 -0.17
CA GLY A 85 -7.61 12.22 -1.21
C GLY A 85 -6.71 13.36 -1.66
N THR A 86 -7.15 14.09 -2.68
CA THR A 86 -6.36 15.17 -3.27
C THR A 86 -7.05 16.53 -3.21
N THR A 87 -6.26 17.60 -3.28
CA THR A 87 -6.70 18.94 -3.66
C THR A 87 -5.78 19.44 -4.76
N GLY A 88 -6.30 19.47 -5.99
CA GLY A 88 -5.46 19.61 -7.19
C GLY A 88 -4.49 18.44 -7.30
N ASN A 89 -3.19 18.74 -7.36
CA ASN A 89 -2.12 17.76 -7.51
C ASN A 89 -1.49 17.30 -6.18
N SER A 90 -1.98 17.81 -5.04
CA SER A 90 -1.42 17.51 -3.72
C SER A 90 -2.33 16.58 -2.92
N LEU A 91 -1.74 15.69 -2.11
CA LEU A 91 -2.50 14.90 -1.15
C LEU A 91 -2.97 15.74 0.04
N LEU A 92 -4.13 15.39 0.58
CA LEU A 92 -4.68 15.95 1.81
C LEU A 92 -4.15 15.19 3.03
N LEU A 93 -2.89 15.45 3.38
CA LEU A 93 -2.21 14.80 4.49
C LEU A 93 -2.57 15.41 5.85
N SER A 94 -2.64 14.57 6.88
CA SER A 94 -2.75 15.01 8.27
C SER A 94 -2.05 14.03 9.21
N SER A 95 -1.62 14.49 10.38
CA SER A 95 -1.02 13.62 11.41
C SER A 95 -1.97 12.53 11.90
N GLN A 96 -3.29 12.78 11.85
CA GLN A 96 -4.30 11.81 12.28
C GLN A 96 -4.24 10.51 11.47
N ILE A 97 -3.98 10.60 10.16
CA ILE A 97 -3.85 9.43 9.28
C ILE A 97 -2.78 8.48 9.83
N TYR A 98 -1.61 9.03 10.16
CA TYR A 98 -0.47 8.26 10.66
C TYR A 98 -0.71 7.71 12.06
N GLN A 99 -1.38 8.47 12.93
CA GLN A 99 -1.76 8.01 14.26
C GLN A 99 -2.74 6.83 14.20
N ASP A 100 -3.75 6.89 13.33
CA ASP A 100 -4.71 5.81 13.13
C ASP A 100 -4.04 4.55 12.56
N LEU A 101 -3.19 4.71 11.54
CA LEU A 101 -2.42 3.61 10.97
C LEU A 101 -1.53 2.96 12.04
N PHE A 102 -0.83 3.77 12.83
CA PHE A 102 0.00 3.27 13.94
C PHE A 102 -0.83 2.51 14.98
N ALA A 103 -2.01 3.02 15.34
CA ALA A 103 -2.97 2.37 16.25
C ALA A 103 -3.51 1.04 15.67
N LYS A 104 -3.62 0.93 14.35
CA LYS A 104 -3.94 -0.32 13.62
C LYS A 104 -2.75 -1.29 13.50
N GLY A 105 -1.62 -1.01 14.18
CA GLY A 105 -0.45 -1.88 14.21
C GLY A 105 0.55 -1.65 13.07
N VAL A 106 0.35 -0.64 12.22
CA VAL A 106 1.29 -0.30 11.15
C VAL A 106 2.61 0.19 11.73
N ARG A 107 3.73 -0.31 11.17
CA ARG A 107 5.09 0.14 11.48
C ARG A 107 5.91 0.55 10.26
N ILE A 108 5.41 0.27 9.06
CA ILE A 108 6.00 0.68 7.78
C ILE A 108 4.95 1.53 7.07
N PHE A 109 5.33 2.74 6.67
CA PHE A 109 4.44 3.70 6.02
C PHE A 109 4.99 4.03 4.64
N ASN A 110 4.17 3.87 3.61
CA ASN A 110 4.47 4.29 2.25
C ASN A 110 3.64 5.52 1.90
N GLN A 111 4.32 6.59 1.48
CA GLN A 111 3.73 7.83 0.97
C GLN A 111 4.39 8.14 -0.39
N SER A 112 3.72 7.81 -1.49
CA SER A 112 4.27 7.98 -2.86
C SER A 112 3.91 9.35 -3.46
N ASN A 113 4.18 10.43 -2.74
CA ASN A 113 3.86 11.81 -3.14
C ASN A 113 4.78 12.82 -2.45
N GLY A 114 4.91 14.01 -3.04
CA GLY A 114 5.71 15.14 -2.56
C GLY A 114 5.39 16.43 -3.29
#